data_AF-A0A954Y4G2-F1
#
_entry.id   AF-A0A954Y4G2-F1
#
_cell.length_a   1.000
_cell.length_b   1.000
_cell.length_c   1.000
_cell.angle_alpha   90.00
_cell.angle_beta   90.00
_cell.angle_gamma   90.00
#
_symmetry.space_group_name_H-M   'P 1'
#
loop_
_entity.id
_entity.type
_entity.pdbx_description
1 polymer ?
#
loop_
_entity_poly.entity_id
_entity_poly.type
_entity_poly.pdbx_seq_one_letter_code
_entity_poly.pdbx_strand_id
1 'polypeptide(L)'
;MQLNIQPPDFTSDEDRRGIVELLLSYAGGPQAGGKAMSSAATQRVIAMLAGNPTAVVLLAKLAGRPVGLAVCVESFSTFRAEPVLNLHDLVVAPDHQNRGIGRQLLEAVEQQARQRGACAV
;
A
#
# COMPACT_ATOMS: atom_id res chain seq x y z
N MET A 1 -18.34 -7.97 -10.51
CA MET A 1 -18.02 -7.08 -9.36
C MET A 1 -16.95 -6.10 -9.81
N GLN A 2 -17.12 -4.81 -9.57
CA GLN A 2 -16.18 -3.76 -9.98
C GLN A 2 -15.07 -3.62 -8.93
N LEU A 3 -13.81 -3.59 -9.38
CA LEU A 3 -12.66 -3.25 -8.56
C LEU A 3 -12.59 -1.73 -8.41
N ASN A 4 -12.41 -1.23 -7.20
CA ASN A 4 -12.16 0.18 -6.95
C ASN A 4 -10.81 0.39 -6.26
N ILE A 5 -10.03 1.36 -6.70
CA ILE A 5 -8.77 1.74 -6.06
C ILE A 5 -8.94 3.10 -5.41
N GLN A 6 -8.69 3.18 -4.11
CA GLN A 6 -8.90 4.40 -3.34
C GLN A 6 -7.99 4.44 -2.10
N PRO A 7 -7.73 5.63 -1.52
CA PRO A 7 -7.13 5.74 -0.21
C PRO A 7 -7.99 5.03 0.86
N PRO A 8 -7.38 4.46 1.90
CA PRO A 8 -8.13 3.86 3.00
C PRO A 8 -8.88 4.92 3.81
N ASP A 9 -10.04 4.53 4.32
CA ASP A 9 -10.66 5.23 5.44
C ASP A 9 -10.08 4.68 6.75
N PHE A 10 -9.17 5.42 7.36
CA PHE A 10 -8.54 4.99 8.63
C PHE A 10 -9.50 4.99 9.83
N THR A 11 -10.71 5.54 9.72
CA THR A 11 -11.75 5.40 10.76
C THR A 11 -12.49 4.06 10.65
N SER A 12 -12.59 3.50 9.44
CA SER A 12 -13.20 2.20 9.15
C SER A 12 -12.40 1.04 9.77
N ASP A 13 -13.08 0.17 10.51
CA ASP A 13 -12.50 -1.08 11.00
C ASP A 13 -12.15 -2.04 9.85
N GLU A 14 -12.90 -2.01 8.74
CA GLU A 14 -12.67 -2.89 7.59
C GLU A 14 -11.36 -2.55 6.88
N ASP A 15 -11.08 -1.26 6.68
CA ASP A 15 -9.86 -0.81 6.00
C ASP A 15 -8.64 -1.04 6.89
N ARG A 16 -8.73 -0.69 8.17
CA ARG A 16 -7.66 -0.92 9.14
C ARG A 16 -7.31 -2.40 9.25
N ARG A 17 -8.31 -3.27 9.35
CA ARG A 17 -8.11 -4.72 9.41
C ARG A 17 -7.55 -5.23 8.09
N GLY A 18 -8.11 -4.82 6.96
CA GLY A 18 -7.67 -5.25 5.64
C GLY A 18 -6.22 -4.89 5.34
N ILE A 19 -5.75 -3.69 5.73
CA ILE A 19 -4.34 -3.32 5.62
C ILE A 19 -3.45 -4.30 6.38
N VAL A 20 -3.77 -4.55 7.65
CA VAL A 20 -2.99 -5.46 8.50
C VAL A 20 -3.01 -6.88 7.96
N GLU A 21 -4.16 -7.41 7.59
CA GLU A 21 -4.31 -8.76 7.03
C GLU A 21 -3.53 -8.92 5.72
N LEU A 22 -3.58 -7.93 4.83
CA LEU A 22 -2.81 -7.94 3.58
C LEU A 22 -1.31 -7.92 3.87
N LEU A 23 -0.82 -7.04 4.75
CA LEU A 23 0.59 -7.02 5.14
C LEU A 23 1.02 -8.36 5.76
N LEU A 24 0.20 -8.95 6.62
CA LEU A 24 0.46 -10.26 7.21
C LEU A 24 0.43 -11.40 6.20
N SER A 25 -0.43 -11.33 5.17
CA SER A 25 -0.50 -12.33 4.10
C SER A 25 0.78 -12.37 3.24
N TYR A 26 1.51 -11.26 3.20
CA TYR A 26 2.82 -11.13 2.57
C TYR A 26 3.96 -11.49 3.53
N ALA A 27 3.81 -11.17 4.81
CA ALA A 27 4.80 -11.41 5.86
C ALA A 27 5.03 -12.92 6.06
N GLY A 28 6.23 -13.39 5.66
CA GLY A 28 6.62 -14.80 5.72
C GLY A 28 6.97 -15.42 4.37
N GLY A 29 6.68 -14.73 3.26
CA GLY A 29 7.18 -15.11 1.95
C GLY A 29 8.70 -14.85 1.78
N PRO A 30 9.36 -15.46 0.77
CA PRO A 30 10.79 -15.22 0.49
C PRO A 30 11.12 -13.73 0.30
N GLN A 31 10.15 -12.96 -0.18
CA GLN A 31 10.28 -11.52 -0.46
C GLN A 31 10.24 -10.65 0.81
N ALA A 32 9.70 -11.16 1.93
CA ALA A 32 9.67 -10.48 3.24
C ALA A 32 10.88 -10.84 4.12
N GLY A 33 11.93 -11.44 3.55
CA GLY A 33 13.11 -11.89 4.29
C GLY A 33 12.82 -12.96 5.36
N GLY A 34 11.68 -13.66 5.26
CA GLY A 34 11.27 -14.72 6.18
C GLY A 34 10.85 -14.27 7.57
N LYS A 35 10.72 -12.96 7.84
CA LYS A 35 10.34 -12.44 9.17
C LYS A 35 8.91 -11.93 9.17
N ALA A 36 8.05 -12.59 9.94
CA ALA A 36 6.69 -12.12 10.18
C ALA A 36 6.70 -10.76 10.91
N MET A 37 5.67 -9.94 10.69
CA MET A 37 5.47 -8.72 11.47
C MET A 37 5.27 -9.07 12.95
N SER A 38 5.91 -8.32 13.84
CA SER A 38 5.69 -8.49 15.28
C SER A 38 4.30 -7.99 15.69
N SER A 39 3.80 -8.46 16.84
CA SER A 39 2.57 -7.96 17.45
C SER A 39 2.62 -6.44 17.68
N ALA A 40 3.76 -5.93 18.14
CA ALA A 40 3.98 -4.50 18.33
C ALA A 40 3.92 -3.71 17.02
N ALA A 41 4.48 -4.23 15.92
CA ALA A 41 4.39 -3.57 14.61
C ALA A 41 2.95 -3.54 14.10
N THR A 42 2.24 -4.66 14.21
CA THR A 42 0.83 -4.81 13.82
C THR A 42 -0.08 -3.82 14.55
N GLN A 43 0.18 -3.57 15.85
CA GLN A 43 -0.59 -2.61 16.66
C GLN A 43 -0.33 -1.15 16.28
N ARG A 44 0.86 -0.83 15.75
CA ARG A 44 1.29 0.56 15.52
C ARG A 44 1.17 1.00 14.07
N VAL A 45 1.22 0.07 13.11
CA VAL A 45 1.32 0.39 11.68
C VAL A 45 0.19 1.29 11.19
N ILE A 46 -1.05 1.07 11.63
CA ILE A 46 -2.19 1.89 11.25
C ILE A 46 -2.02 3.34 11.71
N ALA A 47 -1.66 3.54 12.98
CA ALA A 47 -1.44 4.88 13.52
C ALA A 47 -0.27 5.58 12.83
N MET A 48 0.80 4.85 12.52
CA MET A 48 1.96 5.38 11.79
C MET A 48 1.61 5.78 10.36
N LEU A 49 0.85 4.96 9.63
CA LEU A 49 0.40 5.26 8.26
C LEU A 49 -0.57 6.45 8.24
N ALA A 50 -1.57 6.44 9.12
CA ALA A 50 -2.57 7.52 9.20
C ALA A 50 -1.95 8.86 9.64
N GLY A 51 -0.92 8.83 10.49
CA GLY A 51 -0.24 10.01 11.00
C GLY A 51 0.94 10.49 10.14
N ASN A 52 1.30 9.79 9.08
CA ASN A 52 2.44 10.15 8.24
C ASN A 52 2.01 10.96 7.00
N PRO A 53 2.30 12.26 6.90
CA PRO A 53 1.90 13.09 5.77
C PRO A 53 2.60 12.72 4.45
N THR A 54 3.74 12.02 4.50
CA THR A 54 4.46 11.58 3.30
C THR A 54 4.04 10.18 2.84
N ALA A 55 3.21 9.47 3.61
CA ALA A 55 2.71 8.17 3.23
C ALA A 55 1.58 8.29 2.21
N VAL A 56 1.62 7.43 1.19
CA VAL A 56 0.51 7.20 0.26
C VAL A 56 0.09 5.76 0.40
N VAL A 57 -1.15 5.53 0.83
CA VAL A 57 -1.72 4.20 0.98
C VAL A 57 -2.90 4.07 0.02
N LEU A 58 -2.94 2.99 -0.75
CA LEU A 58 -4.02 2.69 -1.68
C LEU A 58 -4.53 1.27 -1.42
N LEU A 59 -5.85 1.13 -1.36
CA LEU A 59 -6.53 -0.14 -1.27
C LEU A 59 -7.26 -0.44 -2.59
N ALA A 60 -7.05 -1.65 -3.10
CA ALA A 60 -7.90 -2.23 -4.12
C ALA A 60 -9.03 -2.99 -3.42
N LYS A 61 -10.29 -2.59 -3.68
CA LYS A 61 -11.48 -3.12 -3.04
C LYS A 61 -12.41 -3.81 -4.02
N LEU A 62 -12.90 -5.00 -3.65
CA LEU A 62 -13.98 -5.71 -4.34
C LEU A 62 -15.19 -5.79 -3.42
N ALA A 63 -16.31 -5.21 -3.85
CA ALA A 63 -17.55 -5.15 -3.07
C ALA A 63 -17.32 -4.66 -1.62
N GLY A 64 -16.58 -3.56 -1.49
CA GLY A 64 -16.22 -2.94 -0.21
C GLY A 64 -14.96 -3.52 0.43
N ARG A 65 -14.67 -4.80 0.22
CA ARG A 65 -13.59 -5.50 0.92
C ARG A 65 -12.21 -5.26 0.32
N PRO A 66 -11.19 -4.91 1.13
CA PRO A 66 -9.79 -4.85 0.69
C PRO A 66 -9.30 -6.20 0.17
N VAL A 67 -8.75 -6.21 -1.05
CA VAL A 67 -8.15 -7.39 -1.69
C VAL A 67 -6.74 -7.13 -2.23
N GLY A 68 -6.28 -5.88 -2.17
CA GLY A 68 -4.92 -5.49 -2.48
C GLY A 68 -4.54 -4.16 -1.83
N LEU A 69 -3.24 -3.95 -1.66
CA LEU A 69 -2.64 -2.85 -0.92
C LEU A 69 -1.40 -2.37 -1.66
N ALA A 70 -1.25 -1.05 -1.77
CA ALA A 70 0.03 -0.41 -2.05
C ALA A 70 0.35 0.60 -0.93
N VAL A 71 1.56 0.55 -0.41
CA VAL A 71 2.10 1.55 0.54
C VAL A 71 3.32 2.18 -0.08
N CYS A 72 3.31 3.50 -0.19
CA CYS A 72 4.44 4.29 -0.66
C CYS A 72 4.81 5.36 0.36
N VAL A 73 6.06 5.80 0.35
CA VAL A 73 6.55 6.90 1.17
C VAL A 73 7.34 7.87 0.30
N GLU A 74 6.93 9.14 0.34
CA GLU A 74 7.61 10.21 -0.40
C GLU A 74 8.99 10.51 0.19
N SER A 75 9.98 10.60 -0.70
CA SER A 75 11.34 11.10 -0.44
C SER A 75 11.75 12.05 -1.57
N PHE A 76 13.04 12.29 -1.78
CA PHE A 76 13.54 13.11 -2.88
C PHE A 76 14.85 12.57 -3.46
N SER A 77 15.10 12.85 -4.73
CA SER A 77 16.38 12.61 -5.38
C SER A 77 17.35 13.75 -5.05
N THR A 78 18.51 13.44 -4.49
CA THR A 78 19.57 14.45 -4.25
C THR A 78 20.23 14.92 -5.54
N PHE A 79 20.21 14.11 -6.60
CA PHE A 79 20.77 14.47 -7.91
C PHE A 79 19.82 15.35 -8.73
N ARG A 80 18.51 15.15 -8.61
CA ARG A 80 17.50 15.92 -9.37
C ARG A 80 16.86 17.04 -8.55
N ALA A 81 17.00 17.01 -7.22
CA ALA A 81 16.30 17.89 -6.29
C ALA A 81 14.77 17.85 -6.47
N GLU A 82 14.22 16.69 -6.85
CA GLU A 82 12.80 16.48 -7.14
C GLU A 82 12.22 15.37 -6.24
N PRO A 83 10.91 15.39 -5.93
CA PRO A 83 10.26 14.35 -5.13
C PRO A 83 10.35 12.96 -5.78
N VAL A 84 10.34 11.91 -4.97
CA VAL A 84 10.30 10.51 -5.40
C VAL A 84 9.25 9.79 -4.56
N LEU A 85 8.37 9.00 -5.17
CA LEU A 85 7.35 8.24 -4.45
C LEU A 85 7.77 6.77 -4.33
N ASN A 86 8.48 6.39 -3.27
CA ASN A 86 9.04 5.05 -3.14
C ASN A 86 7.95 4.04 -2.78
N LEU A 87 7.78 3.02 -3.61
CA LEU A 87 6.91 1.87 -3.31
C LEU A 87 7.55 0.97 -2.24
N HIS A 88 6.94 0.91 -1.06
CA HIS A 88 7.40 0.08 0.06
C HIS A 88 6.76 -1.31 0.05
N ASP A 89 5.44 -1.38 -0.14
CA ASP A 89 4.69 -2.63 -0.16
C ASP A 89 3.72 -2.65 -1.34
N LEU A 90 3.65 -3.77 -2.03
CA LEU A 90 2.61 -4.06 -3.02
C LEU A 90 2.13 -5.48 -2.81
N VAL A 91 0.89 -5.63 -2.34
CA VAL A 91 0.32 -6.92 -1.96
C VAL A 91 -1.03 -7.10 -2.62
N VAL A 92 -1.29 -8.31 -3.11
CA VAL A 92 -2.61 -8.76 -3.53
C VAL A 92 -2.93 -10.04 -2.78
N ALA A 93 -4.12 -10.09 -2.18
CA ALA A 93 -4.59 -11.26 -1.44
C ALA A 93 -4.45 -12.53 -2.30
N PRO A 94 -3.95 -13.66 -1.76
CA PRO A 94 -3.63 -14.87 -2.53
C PRO A 94 -4.74 -15.31 -3.50
N ASP A 95 -5.99 -15.34 -3.05
CA ASP A 95 -7.14 -15.76 -3.87
C ASP A 95 -7.53 -14.77 -4.98
N HIS A 96 -6.90 -13.60 -5.03
CA HIS A 96 -7.17 -12.52 -5.96
C HIS A 96 -5.95 -12.20 -6.87
N GLN A 97 -4.86 -12.95 -6.73
CA GLN A 97 -3.68 -12.82 -7.59
C GLN A 97 -3.96 -13.26 -9.03
N ASN A 98 -3.06 -12.89 -9.96
CA ASN A 98 -3.17 -13.19 -11.40
C ASN A 98 -4.43 -12.63 -12.10
N ARG A 99 -5.08 -11.61 -11.50
CA ARG A 99 -6.27 -10.93 -12.04
C ARG A 99 -5.99 -9.47 -12.47
N GLY A 100 -4.72 -9.08 -12.56
CA GLY A 100 -4.32 -7.71 -12.93
C GLY A 100 -4.50 -6.65 -11.83
N ILE A 101 -4.85 -7.02 -10.59
CA ILE A 101 -5.05 -6.07 -9.48
C ILE A 101 -3.76 -5.32 -9.13
N GLY A 102 -2.63 -6.03 -9.04
CA GLY A 102 -1.33 -5.42 -8.74
C GLY A 102 -0.91 -4.40 -9.79
N ARG A 103 -1.20 -4.67 -11.06
CA ARG A 103 -0.99 -3.72 -12.16
C ARG A 103 -1.83 -2.45 -11.99
N GLN A 104 -3.12 -2.60 -11.70
CA GLN A 104 -3.99 -1.43 -11.50
C GLN A 104 -3.57 -0.61 -10.27
N LEU A 105 -3.08 -1.26 -9.20
CA LEU A 105 -2.48 -0.57 -8.06
C LEU A 105 -1.24 0.23 -8.45
N LEU A 106 -0.33 -0.34 -9.25
CA LEU A 106 0.84 0.36 -9.77
C LEU A 106 0.46 1.56 -10.65
N GLU A 107 -0.53 1.40 -11.53
CA GLU A 107 -1.06 2.50 -12.35
C GLU A 107 -1.62 3.63 -11.46
N ALA A 108 -2.28 3.30 -10.35
CA ALA A 108 -2.76 4.29 -9.38
C ALA A 108 -1.62 4.94 -8.59
N VAL A 109 -0.55 4.20 -8.23
CA VAL A 109 0.66 4.76 -7.60
C VAL A 109 1.34 5.75 -8.54
N GLU A 110 1.49 5.42 -9.83
CA GLU A 110 2.03 6.36 -10.82
C GLU A 110 1.20 7.64 -10.94
N GLN A 111 -0.13 7.53 -10.88
CA GLN A 111 -1.00 8.71 -10.87
C GLN A 111 -0.75 9.57 -9.64
N GLN A 112 -0.62 8.97 -8.44
CA GLN A 112 -0.26 9.69 -7.22
C GLN A 112 1.11 10.37 -7.33
N ALA A 113 2.10 9.69 -7.90
CA ALA A 113 3.43 10.24 -8.11
C ALA A 113 3.38 11.48 -9.03
N ARG A 114 2.67 11.40 -10.16
CA ARG A 114 2.50 12.53 -11.09
C ARG A 114 1.78 13.71 -10.43
N GLN A 115 0.74 13.46 -9.66
CA GLN A 115 0.01 14.51 -8.92
C GLN A 115 0.91 15.25 -7.91
N ARG A 116 1.91 14.56 -7.37
CA ARG A 116 2.89 15.10 -6.43
C ARG A 116 4.10 15.74 -7.09
N GLY A 117 4.19 15.72 -8.42
CA GLY A 117 5.37 16.18 -9.16
C GLY A 117 6.59 15.28 -8.94
N ALA A 118 6.39 14.02 -8.54
CA ALA A 118 7.46 13.09 -8.32
C ALA A 118 8.11 12.69 -9.65
N CYS A 119 9.43 12.59 -9.61
CA CYS A 119 10.26 12.36 -10.79
C CYS A 119 10.51 10.88 -11.08
N ALA A 120 10.20 10.02 -10.10
CA ALA A 120 10.31 8.57 -10.12
C ALA A 120 9.36 7.94 -9.08
N VAL A 121 9.10 6.65 -9.26
CA VAL A 121 8.43 5.73 -8.32
C VAL A 121 9.37 4.58 -8.04
#